data_AF-A0A951AKQ0-F1
#
_entry.id   AF-A0A951AKQ0-F1
#
_cell.length_a   1.000
_cell.length_b   1.000
_cell.length_c   1.000
_cell.angle_alpha   90.00
_cell.angle_beta   90.00
_cell.angle_gamma   90.00
#
_symmetry.space_group_name_H-M   'P 1'
#
loop_
_entity.id
_entity.type
_entity.pdbx_description
1 polymer ?
#
loop_
_entity_poly.entity_id
_entity_poly.type
_entity_poly.pdbx_seq_one_letter_code
_entity_poly.pdbx_strand_id
1 'polypeptide(L)'
;MQVAARNIALFLSLLFALTSSAQVSTYPKQGLRENNPRVHALTNARIVTAPGKTIEKGTVIIRDGLIVDVGANVKIPAEARVWDLSGKTIYPGFIDAYSHIDLPETLQPEPPHRDSDDDDANKKPKESPKEPIKGTHDWNPRVTPERNAVDY
;
A
#
# COMPACT_ATOMS: atom_id res chain seq x y z
N MET A 1 57.97 19.71 -18.72
CA MET A 1 57.50 18.57 -17.89
C MET A 1 56.31 18.90 -16.98
N GLN A 2 56.08 20.16 -16.59
CA GLN A 2 55.05 20.54 -15.60
C GLN A 2 53.59 20.49 -16.09
N VAL A 3 53.36 20.59 -17.41
CA VAL A 3 52.01 20.56 -18.02
C VAL A 3 51.44 19.14 -18.08
N ALA A 4 52.27 18.13 -18.36
CA ALA A 4 51.84 16.73 -18.40
C ALA A 4 51.36 16.23 -17.03
N ALA A 5 52.05 16.62 -15.95
CA ALA A 5 51.67 16.27 -14.58
C ALA A 5 50.33 16.91 -14.16
N ARG A 6 50.04 18.15 -14.58
CA ARG A 6 48.74 18.81 -14.33
C ARG A 6 47.59 18.11 -15.06
N ASN A 7 47.80 17.70 -16.30
CA ASN A 7 46.77 17.02 -17.08
C ASN A 7 46.45 15.62 -16.51
N ILE A 8 47.47 14.90 -16.02
CA ILE A 8 47.28 13.60 -15.36
C ILE A 8 46.52 13.76 -14.03
N ALA A 9 46.86 14.78 -13.23
CA ALA A 9 46.16 15.06 -11.98
C ALA A 9 44.68 15.43 -12.21
N LEU A 10 44.40 16.22 -13.25
CA LEU A 10 43.02 16.56 -13.64
C LEU A 10 42.25 15.32 -14.10
N PHE A 11 42.88 14.44 -14.89
CA PHE A 11 42.25 13.20 -15.37
C PHE A 11 41.94 12.24 -14.21
N LEU A 12 42.84 12.10 -13.24
CA LEU A 12 42.62 11.28 -12.04
C LEU A 12 41.52 11.86 -11.14
N SER A 13 41.46 13.18 -10.98
CA SER A 13 40.40 13.84 -10.20
C SER A 13 39.02 13.65 -10.84
N LEU A 14 38.96 13.70 -12.18
CA LEU A 14 37.74 13.45 -12.93
C LEU A 14 37.31 11.98 -12.81
N LEU A 15 38.25 11.03 -12.90
CA LEU A 15 37.97 9.60 -12.72
C LEU A 15 37.42 9.30 -11.32
N PHE A 16 37.95 9.94 -10.29
CA PHE A 16 37.49 9.78 -8.91
C PHE A 16 36.06 10.34 -8.73
N ALA A 17 35.78 11.53 -9.28
CA ALA A 17 34.46 12.15 -9.19
C ALA A 17 33.35 11.30 -9.85
N LEU A 18 33.65 10.58 -10.94
CA LEU A 18 32.68 9.69 -11.59
C LEU A 18 32.34 8.44 -10.74
N THR A 19 33.20 8.03 -9.80
CA THR A 19 32.91 6.86 -8.95
C THR A 19 32.02 7.18 -7.74
N SER A 20 31.96 8.44 -7.30
CA SER A 20 31.09 8.84 -6.17
C SER A 20 29.59 8.77 -6.48
N SER A 21 29.18 8.87 -7.74
CA SER A 21 27.77 8.74 -8.14
C SER A 21 27.28 7.29 -8.24
N ALA A 22 28.10 6.30 -7.89
CA ALA A 22 27.77 4.87 -7.94
C ALA A 22 27.36 4.29 -6.58
N GLN A 23 26.99 5.11 -5.59
CA GLN A 23 26.43 4.59 -4.33
C GLN A 23 25.07 3.93 -4.60
N VAL A 24 25.10 2.63 -4.89
CA VAL A 24 23.93 1.78 -4.90
C VAL A 24 23.36 1.80 -3.48
N SER A 25 22.12 2.28 -3.36
CA SER A 25 21.36 2.22 -2.11
C SER A 25 21.30 0.77 -1.60
N THR A 26 21.98 0.49 -0.48
CA THR A 26 22.03 -0.84 0.17
C THR A 26 20.95 -0.98 1.25
N TYR A 27 19.86 -0.19 1.19
CA TYR A 27 18.77 -0.36 2.13
C TYR A 27 18.13 -1.74 1.93
N PRO A 28 18.07 -2.58 2.97
CA PRO A 28 17.38 -3.86 2.87
C PRO A 28 15.92 -3.60 2.54
N LYS A 29 15.36 -4.31 1.54
CA LYS A 29 13.92 -4.29 1.29
C LYS A 29 13.24 -4.90 2.52
N GLN A 30 12.61 -4.05 3.33
CA GLN A 30 11.84 -4.47 4.50
C GLN A 30 10.63 -5.30 4.04
N GLY A 31 10.58 -6.59 4.39
CA GLY A 31 9.43 -7.47 4.13
C GLY A 31 9.75 -8.82 3.49
N LEU A 32 8.71 -9.66 3.35
CA LEU A 32 8.79 -10.91 2.59
C LEU A 32 8.86 -10.59 1.09
N ARG A 33 9.69 -11.33 0.35
CA ARG A 33 9.72 -11.22 -1.11
C ARG A 33 8.43 -11.79 -1.68
N GLU A 34 7.54 -10.92 -2.17
CA GLU A 34 6.41 -11.35 -2.98
C GLU A 34 6.89 -11.70 -4.40
N ASN A 35 6.67 -12.95 -4.81
CA ASN A 35 6.89 -13.41 -6.18
C ASN A 35 5.56 -13.88 -6.78
N ASN A 36 4.57 -13.00 -6.79
CA ASN A 36 3.30 -13.31 -7.42
C ASN A 36 3.50 -13.42 -8.95
N PRO A 37 2.91 -14.44 -9.60
CA PRO A 37 2.98 -14.56 -11.05
C PRO A 37 2.44 -13.28 -11.69
N ARG A 38 3.22 -12.69 -12.60
CA ARG A 38 2.78 -11.49 -13.32
C ARG A 38 1.73 -11.78 -14.38
N VAL A 39 1.58 -13.04 -14.78
CA VAL A 39 0.62 -13.46 -15.81
C VAL A 39 -0.31 -14.52 -15.25
N HIS A 40 -1.61 -14.34 -15.47
CA HIS A 40 -2.66 -15.29 -15.11
C HIS A 40 -3.50 -15.66 -16.32
N ALA A 41 -3.94 -16.91 -16.39
CA ALA A 41 -4.90 -17.39 -17.37
C ALA A 41 -6.09 -18.00 -16.64
N LEU A 42 -7.27 -17.38 -16.76
CA LEU A 42 -8.52 -17.87 -16.20
C LEU A 42 -9.24 -18.66 -17.26
N THR A 43 -9.31 -20.00 -17.18
CA THR A 43 -9.76 -20.88 -18.27
C THR A 43 -11.09 -21.56 -17.98
N ASN A 44 -11.77 -22.01 -19.03
CA ASN A 44 -13.03 -22.78 -18.99
C ASN A 44 -14.20 -22.09 -18.28
N ALA A 45 -14.14 -20.77 -18.10
CA ALA A 45 -15.22 -20.00 -17.51
C ALA A 45 -16.26 -19.62 -18.57
N ARG A 46 -17.50 -19.43 -18.12
CA ARG A 46 -18.48 -18.63 -18.86
C ARG A 46 -18.17 -17.15 -18.65
N ILE A 47 -17.98 -16.37 -19.70
CA ILE A 47 -17.49 -14.98 -19.61
C ILE A 47 -18.51 -14.03 -20.21
N VAL A 48 -19.03 -13.10 -19.40
CA VAL A 48 -19.88 -12.02 -19.90
C VAL A 48 -19.00 -10.80 -20.18
N THR A 49 -18.93 -10.38 -21.44
CA THR A 49 -18.03 -9.27 -21.86
C THR A 49 -18.76 -7.94 -22.01
N ALA A 50 -20.05 -7.99 -22.35
CA ALA A 50 -20.91 -6.83 -22.46
C ALA A 50 -22.38 -7.27 -22.33
N PRO A 51 -23.33 -6.34 -22.14
CA PRO A 51 -24.76 -6.67 -22.16
C PRO A 51 -25.12 -7.48 -23.42
N GLY A 52 -25.71 -8.66 -23.20
CA GLY A 52 -26.09 -9.58 -24.28
C GLY A 52 -24.93 -10.33 -24.96
N LYS A 53 -23.66 -10.09 -24.60
CA LYS A 53 -22.49 -10.78 -25.17
C LYS A 53 -21.85 -11.70 -24.13
N THR A 54 -21.94 -13.00 -24.39
CA THR A 54 -21.38 -14.04 -23.53
C THR A 54 -20.55 -15.04 -24.33
N ILE A 55 -19.44 -15.48 -23.75
CA ILE A 55 -18.61 -16.59 -24.21
C ILE A 55 -18.88 -17.76 -23.25
N GLU A 56 -19.55 -18.81 -23.71
CA GLU A 56 -19.99 -19.91 -22.82
C GLU A 56 -18.84 -20.71 -22.21
N LYS A 57 -17.73 -20.83 -22.95
CA LYS A 57 -16.49 -21.45 -22.47
C LYS A 57 -15.31 -20.70 -23.05
N GLY A 58 -14.66 -19.89 -22.22
CA GLY A 58 -13.56 -19.04 -22.65
C GLY A 58 -12.43 -18.92 -21.65
N THR A 59 -11.45 -18.11 -22.06
CA THR A 59 -10.24 -17.82 -21.31
C THR A 59 -10.01 -16.32 -21.24
N VAL A 60 -9.57 -15.83 -20.08
CA VAL A 60 -9.11 -14.44 -19.86
C VAL A 60 -7.62 -14.48 -19.51
N ILE A 61 -6.81 -13.68 -20.21
CA ILE A 61 -5.39 -13.52 -19.90
C ILE A 61 -5.18 -12.16 -19.23
N ILE A 62 -4.54 -12.18 -18.06
CA ILE A 62 -4.19 -11.00 -17.28
C ILE A 62 -2.68 -10.93 -17.20
N ARG A 63 -2.08 -9.79 -17.55
CA ARG A 63 -0.64 -9.51 -17.41
C ARG A 63 -0.48 -8.20 -16.65
N ASP A 64 0.26 -8.25 -15.55
CA ASP A 64 0.57 -7.08 -14.71
C ASP A 64 -0.69 -6.31 -14.28
N GLY A 65 -1.75 -7.05 -13.93
CA GLY A 65 -3.04 -6.49 -13.52
C GLY A 65 -3.96 -6.04 -14.66
N LEU A 66 -3.51 -6.12 -15.91
CA LEU A 66 -4.27 -5.71 -17.10
C LEU A 66 -4.78 -6.91 -17.88
N ILE A 67 -6.02 -6.84 -18.38
CA ILE A 67 -6.56 -7.85 -19.29
C ILE A 67 -5.94 -7.63 -20.68
N VAL A 68 -5.25 -8.63 -21.21
CA VAL A 68 -4.58 -8.55 -22.52
C VAL A 68 -5.29 -9.35 -23.61
N ASP A 69 -6.09 -10.36 -23.26
CA ASP A 69 -6.87 -11.14 -24.22
C ASP A 69 -8.07 -11.83 -23.55
N VAL A 70 -9.18 -11.97 -24.29
CA VAL A 70 -10.42 -12.63 -23.84
C VAL A 70 -11.08 -13.31 -25.04
N GLY A 71 -11.39 -14.61 -24.91
CA GLY A 71 -12.00 -15.35 -26.02
C GLY A 71 -12.21 -16.84 -25.75
N ALA A 72 -12.90 -17.52 -26.66
CA ALA A 72 -13.07 -18.97 -26.62
C ALA A 72 -11.77 -19.73 -26.94
N ASN A 73 -10.96 -19.19 -27.87
CA ASN A 73 -9.74 -19.82 -28.40
C ASN A 73 -8.50 -18.95 -28.13
N VAL A 74 -8.28 -18.56 -26.87
CA VAL A 74 -7.11 -17.77 -26.48
C VAL A 74 -5.92 -18.68 -26.23
N LYS A 75 -4.76 -18.31 -26.80
CA LYS A 75 -3.50 -19.01 -26.54
C LYS A 75 -2.97 -18.62 -25.17
N ILE A 76 -2.82 -19.61 -24.28
CA ILE A 76 -2.28 -19.41 -22.94
C ILE A 76 -0.75 -19.20 -23.02
N PRO A 77 -0.22 -18.07 -22.52
CA PRO A 77 1.23 -17.86 -22.42
C PRO A 77 1.89 -18.89 -21.50
N ALA A 78 3.12 -19.31 -21.80
CA ALA A 78 3.81 -20.35 -21.04
C ALA A 78 4.16 -19.92 -19.60
N GLU A 79 4.34 -18.62 -19.38
CA GLU A 79 4.61 -18.02 -18.08
C GLU A 79 3.35 -17.80 -17.23
N ALA A 80 2.15 -18.06 -17.77
CA ALA A 80 0.90 -17.80 -17.09
C ALA A 80 0.61 -18.85 -16.00
N ARG A 81 0.22 -18.39 -14.82
CA ARG A 81 -0.45 -19.26 -13.85
C ARG A 81 -1.87 -19.54 -14.34
N VAL A 82 -2.16 -20.81 -14.61
CA VAL A 82 -3.47 -21.26 -15.09
C VAL A 82 -4.42 -21.51 -13.92
N TRP A 83 -5.64 -21.00 -14.05
CA TRP A 83 -6.73 -21.18 -13.11
C TRP A 83 -7.91 -21.80 -13.86
N ASP A 84 -8.25 -23.05 -13.53
CA ASP A 84 -9.43 -23.70 -14.08
C ASP A 84 -10.68 -23.24 -13.35
N LEU A 85 -11.57 -22.57 -14.08
CA LEU A 85 -12.82 -21.98 -13.57
C LEU A 85 -14.04 -22.64 -14.22
N SER A 86 -13.91 -23.93 -14.59
CA SER A 86 -15.02 -24.75 -15.07
C SER A 86 -16.26 -24.62 -14.17
N GLY A 87 -17.43 -24.38 -14.79
CA GLY A 87 -18.70 -24.18 -14.09
C GLY A 87 -18.85 -22.82 -13.38
N LYS A 88 -17.86 -21.92 -13.47
CA LYS A 88 -17.94 -20.57 -12.93
C LYS A 88 -18.22 -19.54 -14.02
N THR A 89 -18.74 -18.40 -13.62
CA THR A 89 -18.99 -17.26 -14.51
C THR A 89 -18.11 -16.07 -14.13
N ILE A 90 -17.45 -15.46 -15.12
CA ILE A 90 -16.70 -14.21 -15.00
C ILE A 90 -17.59 -13.07 -15.49
N TYR A 91 -17.68 -12.01 -14.67
CA TYR A 91 -18.31 -10.74 -15.00
C TYR A 91 -17.30 -9.60 -14.84
N PRO A 92 -17.51 -8.46 -15.52
CA PRO A 92 -16.88 -7.21 -15.12
C PRO A 92 -17.24 -6.92 -13.65
N GLY A 93 -16.30 -6.37 -12.90
CA GLY A 93 -16.56 -5.98 -11.51
C GLY A 93 -17.75 -5.03 -11.43
N PHE A 94 -18.64 -5.26 -10.47
CA PHE A 94 -19.76 -4.36 -10.24
C PHE A 94 -19.26 -3.04 -9.64
N ILE A 95 -19.93 -1.95 -10.02
CA ILE A 95 -19.66 -0.61 -9.51
C ILE A 95 -20.81 -0.27 -8.58
N ASP A 96 -20.49 -0.03 -7.32
CA ASP A 96 -21.44 0.54 -6.36
C ASP A 96 -21.31 2.07 -6.42
N ALA A 97 -22.39 2.73 -6.83
CA ALA A 97 -22.43 4.19 -6.95
C ALA A 97 -22.76 4.88 -5.61
N TYR A 98 -23.23 4.13 -4.62
CA TYR A 98 -23.65 4.68 -3.34
C TYR A 98 -23.43 3.66 -2.22
N SER A 99 -22.29 3.79 -1.55
CA SER A 99 -21.95 2.99 -0.37
C SER A 99 -21.72 3.91 0.83
N HIS A 100 -22.32 3.59 1.98
CA HIS A 100 -21.89 4.13 3.27
C HIS A 100 -20.83 3.20 3.86
N ILE A 101 -19.66 3.74 4.17
CA ILE A 101 -18.66 3.05 4.99
C ILE A 101 -18.81 3.61 6.40
N ASP A 102 -19.58 2.90 7.22
CA ASP A 102 -19.68 3.25 8.64
C ASP A 102 -18.37 2.86 9.33
N LEU A 103 -17.88 3.72 10.23
CA LEU A 103 -16.84 3.30 11.15
C LEU A 103 -17.45 2.30 12.14
N PRO A 104 -16.71 1.23 12.50
CA PRO A 104 -17.15 0.33 13.57
C PRO A 104 -17.46 1.17 14.81
N GLU A 105 -18.52 0.79 15.53
CA GLU A 105 -19.04 1.52 16.70
C GLU A 105 -17.94 1.85 17.73
N THR A 106 -16.90 1.02 17.79
CA THR A 106 -15.70 1.20 18.62
C THR A 106 -14.84 2.43 18.30
N LEU A 107 -15.01 3.04 17.12
CA LEU A 107 -14.30 4.25 16.69
C LEU A 107 -15.22 5.46 16.61
N GLN A 108 -16.50 5.31 16.98
CA GLN A 108 -17.39 6.45 17.12
C GLN A 108 -16.97 7.22 18.38
N PRO A 109 -16.66 8.52 18.29
CA PRO A 109 -16.36 9.31 19.47
C PRO A 109 -17.58 9.26 20.38
N GLU A 110 -17.39 8.83 21.63
CA GLU A 110 -18.47 8.83 22.62
C GLU A 110 -19.07 10.25 22.66
N PRO A 111 -20.39 10.39 22.57
CA PRO A 111 -21.02 11.69 22.71
C PRO A 111 -20.55 12.31 24.03
N PRO A 112 -20.24 13.62 24.04
CA PRO A 112 -19.68 14.26 25.22
C PRO A 112 -20.58 13.99 26.42
N HIS A 113 -20.03 13.31 27.43
CA HIS A 113 -20.66 13.19 28.73
C HIS A 113 -20.89 14.62 29.23
N ARG A 114 -22.15 15.05 29.23
CA ARG A 114 -22.57 16.27 29.92
C ARG A 114 -22.50 15.97 31.40
N ASP A 115 -21.35 16.21 31.99
CA ASP A 115 -21.24 16.23 33.44
C ASP A 115 -22.16 17.36 33.93
N SER A 116 -23.15 17.01 34.75
CA SER A 116 -24.07 17.97 35.38
C SER A 116 -23.39 18.89 36.40
N ASP A 117 -22.08 18.73 36.58
CA ASP A 117 -21.29 19.34 37.65
C ASP A 117 -20.40 20.49 37.12
N ASP A 118 -20.50 20.84 35.83
CA ASP A 118 -19.74 21.90 35.17
C ASP A 118 -20.20 23.34 35.54
N ASP A 119 -21.18 23.49 36.44
CA ASP A 119 -21.64 24.79 36.93
C ASP A 119 -20.72 25.41 38.02
N ASP A 120 -19.66 24.72 38.47
CA ASP A 120 -18.68 25.30 39.40
C ASP A 120 -17.60 26.12 38.67
N ALA A 121 -17.91 27.40 38.47
CA ALA A 121 -17.08 28.40 37.81
C ALA A 121 -15.69 28.66 38.45
N ASN A 122 -15.32 27.97 39.54
CA ASN A 122 -14.04 28.17 40.22
C ASN A 122 -13.04 27.00 40.08
N LYS A 123 -13.36 25.96 39.29
CA LYS A 123 -12.46 24.81 39.09
C LYS A 123 -11.45 25.10 37.98
N LYS A 124 -10.17 25.32 38.34
CA LYS A 124 -9.11 25.52 37.34
C LYS A 124 -8.91 24.27 36.46
N PRO A 125 -8.72 24.43 35.13
CA PRO A 125 -8.41 23.31 34.25
C PRO A 125 -7.11 22.61 34.69
N LYS A 126 -7.12 21.27 34.77
CA LYS A 126 -5.91 20.50 35.04
C LYS A 126 -5.03 20.55 33.79
N GLU A 127 -3.92 21.30 33.86
CA GLU A 127 -3.01 21.50 32.74
C GLU A 127 -2.16 20.24 32.51
N SER A 128 -2.03 19.83 31.25
CA SER A 128 -1.25 18.65 30.84
C SER A 128 0.25 18.85 31.12
N PRO A 129 1.02 17.80 31.48
CA PRO A 129 2.46 17.91 31.64
C PRO A 129 3.12 18.45 30.37
N LYS A 130 3.87 19.55 30.50
CA LYS A 130 4.42 20.32 29.37
C LYS A 130 5.68 19.71 28.75
N GLU A 131 6.29 18.68 29.33
CA GLU A 131 7.53 18.10 28.82
C GLU A 131 7.40 16.62 28.40
N PRO A 132 7.98 16.24 27.25
CA PRO A 132 7.97 14.86 26.78
C PRO A 132 8.86 13.99 27.67
N ILE A 133 8.37 12.78 27.98
CA ILE A 133 9.09 11.80 28.80
C ILE A 133 10.37 11.40 28.06
N LYS A 134 11.53 11.58 28.71
CA LYS A 134 12.84 11.33 28.12
C LYS A 134 13.02 9.84 27.82
N GLY A 135 12.99 9.48 26.53
CA GLY A 135 13.31 8.12 26.06
C GLY A 135 12.68 7.70 24.73
N THR A 136 11.61 8.36 24.28
CA THR A 136 10.89 7.97 23.06
C THR A 136 11.09 9.00 21.95
N HIS A 137 12.12 8.83 21.13
CA HIS A 137 12.41 9.76 20.02
C HIS A 137 11.51 9.57 18.79
N ASP A 138 10.77 8.45 18.69
CA ASP A 138 9.96 8.12 17.49
C ASP A 138 8.45 8.04 17.77
N TRP A 139 7.97 8.49 18.93
CA TRP A 139 6.55 8.49 19.27
C TRP A 139 5.92 9.86 18.99
N ASN A 140 4.82 9.89 18.23
CA ASN A 140 4.06 11.12 17.98
C ASN A 140 3.45 11.61 19.31
N PRO A 141 3.89 12.76 19.86
CA PRO A 141 3.47 13.22 21.19
C PRO A 141 1.99 13.60 21.30
N ARG A 142 1.25 13.61 20.17
CA ARG A 142 -0.21 13.80 20.15
C ARG A 142 -0.99 12.52 20.44
N VAL A 143 -0.35 11.35 20.45
CA VAL A 143 -1.01 10.07 20.73
C VAL A 143 -0.75 9.73 22.20
N THR A 144 -1.75 9.90 23.05
CA THR A 144 -1.73 9.48 24.46
C THR A 144 -2.79 8.40 24.69
N PRO A 145 -2.52 7.37 25.50
CA PRO A 145 -3.53 6.39 25.87
C PRO A 145 -4.67 7.09 26.61
N GLU A 146 -5.91 6.80 26.25
CA GLU A 146 -7.10 7.42 26.84
C GLU A 146 -7.35 7.01 28.30
N ARG A 147 -6.70 5.93 28.77
CA ARG A 147 -6.79 5.46 30.15
C ARG A 147 -5.43 5.31 30.80
N ASN A 148 -5.35 5.72 32.05
CA ASN A 148 -4.16 5.63 32.87
C ASN A 148 -4.12 4.25 33.56
N ALA A 149 -2.98 3.57 33.53
CA ALA A 149 -2.85 2.21 34.08
C ALA A 149 -2.98 2.15 35.61
N VAL A 150 -3.00 3.31 36.27
CA VAL A 150 -3.12 3.45 37.73
C VAL A 150 -4.57 3.40 38.22
N ASP A 151 -5.54 3.35 37.30
CA ASP A 151 -6.97 3.32 37.61
C ASP A 151 -7.51 1.87 37.80
N TYR A 152 -6.62 0.90 38.01
CA TYR A 152 -6.91 -0.46 38.47
C TYR A 152 -6.28 -0.75 39.85
#